data_AF-A0A061NUA2-F1
#
_entry.id   AF-A0A061NUA2-F1
#
_cell.length_a   1.000
_cell.length_b   1.000
_cell.length_c   1.000
_cell.angle_alpha   90.00
_cell.angle_beta   90.00
_cell.angle_gamma   90.00
#
_symmetry.space_group_name_H-M   'P 1'
#
loop_
_entity.id
_entity.type
_entity.pdbx_description
1 polymer ?
#
loop_
_entity_poly.entity_id
_entity_poly.type
_entity_poly.pdbx_seq_one_letter_code
_entity_poly.pdbx_strand_id
1 'polypeptide(L)'
;MSITIKIPIFIVLSIVISGCTNDESGADEDLSNDEQDAPKEEPQSSDDPHEVLDELIADLDAPPEDLAEALEQSAGPLQQKRIDDDEEAFMEVMAPLMEFDAEEWDDSEETHDQLWTLVHSWVAADFPGPNSIVQQIRQSQIGHPDFEEDGTFSFEDQFNVQLILDASGSMAGEIDGTSKMDIAKDSILAFIDTLPEDAQVGLRVYGHEGDNTSEGQEVSCQSSELIYDIQEYDEGEISDVLNDIEPTGWTPISYSLQEAERDFMEYPGEENTDIIYLSVTELKRVMAIRLRQQNSSVHRM
;
A
#
# COMPACT_ATOMS: atom_id res chain seq x y z
N MET A 1 15.23 -52.57 54.34
CA MET A 1 14.13 -51.83 54.98
C MET A 1 13.91 -50.59 54.14
N SER A 2 12.72 -50.44 53.55
CA SER A 2 12.25 -49.21 52.88
C SER A 2 12.95 -48.83 51.56
N ILE A 3 12.31 -48.37 50.49
CA ILE A 3 10.94 -47.92 50.20
C ILE A 3 10.77 -48.02 48.68
N THR A 4 9.63 -48.54 48.21
CA THR A 4 9.19 -48.49 46.82
C THR A 4 8.42 -47.18 46.62
N ILE A 5 8.86 -46.30 45.71
CA ILE A 5 8.08 -45.13 45.26
C ILE A 5 7.78 -45.30 43.77
N LYS A 6 6.50 -45.20 43.44
CA LYS A 6 5.90 -45.22 42.10
C LYS A 6 5.65 -43.77 41.62
N ILE A 7 5.35 -43.64 40.32
CA ILE A 7 4.56 -42.56 39.65
C ILE A 7 5.43 -41.40 39.08
N PRO A 8 5.15 -40.86 37.87
CA PRO A 8 4.75 -41.51 36.62
C PRO A 8 5.46 -40.91 35.37
N ILE A 9 5.29 -41.59 34.25
CA ILE A 9 5.62 -41.13 32.90
C ILE A 9 4.70 -39.94 32.54
N PHE A 10 5.29 -38.77 32.29
CA PHE A 10 4.57 -37.64 31.70
C PHE A 10 4.49 -37.89 30.18
N ILE A 11 3.34 -38.39 29.75
CA ILE A 11 2.95 -38.47 28.34
C ILE A 11 2.67 -37.04 27.90
N VAL A 12 3.59 -36.43 27.16
CA VAL A 12 3.26 -35.25 26.35
C VAL A 12 2.49 -35.75 25.13
N LEU A 13 1.18 -35.66 25.25
CA LEU A 13 0.21 -35.90 24.20
C LEU A 13 0.22 -34.68 23.27
N SER A 14 1.08 -34.71 22.24
CA SER A 14 0.94 -33.80 21.11
C SER A 14 -0.28 -34.23 20.29
N ILE A 15 -1.34 -33.44 20.38
CA ILE A 15 -2.53 -33.57 19.57
C ILE A 15 -2.14 -33.23 18.13
N VAL A 16 -2.19 -34.24 17.26
CA VAL A 16 -2.15 -34.14 15.82
C VAL A 16 -3.50 -33.61 15.36
N ILE A 17 -3.52 -32.47 14.66
CA ILE A 17 -4.60 -32.14 13.74
C ILE A 17 -4.02 -32.19 12.34
N SER A 18 -4.42 -33.23 11.61
CA SER A 18 -4.23 -33.37 10.18
C SER A 18 -5.03 -32.31 9.43
N GLY A 19 -4.38 -31.64 8.48
CA GLY A 19 -4.99 -30.98 7.34
C GLY A 19 -4.12 -31.25 6.11
N CYS A 20 -4.71 -31.91 5.12
CA CYS A 20 -4.05 -32.68 4.06
C CYS A 20 -3.51 -31.83 2.90
N THR A 21 -2.36 -32.18 2.32
CA THR A 21 -2.27 -32.74 0.94
C THR A 21 -1.01 -33.60 0.76
N ASN A 22 -1.24 -34.84 0.32
CA ASN A 22 -0.35 -35.89 -0.21
C ASN A 22 0.82 -35.44 -1.09
N ASP A 23 1.86 -36.22 -1.37
CA ASP A 23 2.50 -37.44 -0.83
C ASP A 23 3.58 -37.76 -1.88
N GLU A 24 4.85 -37.82 -1.52
CA GLU A 24 5.73 -38.96 -1.82
C GLU A 24 7.13 -38.72 -1.24
N SER A 25 7.59 -39.73 -0.53
CA SER A 25 8.83 -39.79 0.23
C SER A 25 9.86 -40.62 -0.53
N GLY A 26 11.13 -40.28 -0.38
CA GLY A 26 12.25 -41.08 -0.86
C GLY A 26 13.56 -40.56 -0.30
N ALA A 27 14.08 -41.24 0.71
CA ALA A 27 15.29 -40.92 1.46
C ALA A 27 16.58 -41.30 0.71
N ASP A 28 17.64 -40.57 1.06
CA ASP A 28 19.08 -40.92 1.15
C ASP A 28 19.70 -41.85 0.10
N GLU A 29 20.63 -41.33 -0.70
CA GLU A 29 21.97 -41.93 -0.83
C GLU A 29 23.06 -40.87 -1.10
N ASP A 30 24.13 -41.02 -0.33
CA ASP A 30 25.42 -40.32 -0.31
C ASP A 30 26.15 -40.43 -1.67
N LEU A 31 26.40 -39.31 -2.34
CA LEU A 31 27.44 -39.19 -3.37
C LEU A 31 28.03 -37.78 -3.36
N SER A 32 29.28 -37.72 -2.90
CA SER A 32 30.28 -36.70 -3.19
C SER A 32 30.13 -36.07 -4.58
N ASN A 33 30.07 -34.74 -4.66
CA ASN A 33 30.55 -34.04 -5.83
C ASN A 33 31.07 -32.65 -5.46
N ASP A 34 32.30 -32.40 -5.88
CA ASP A 34 33.06 -31.17 -5.70
C ASP A 34 32.27 -29.91 -6.09
N GLU A 35 32.12 -28.96 -5.17
CA GLU A 35 31.90 -27.56 -5.53
C GLU A 35 33.19 -27.03 -6.16
N GLN A 36 33.27 -27.10 -7.48
CA GLN A 36 34.13 -26.23 -8.26
C GLN A 36 33.52 -24.83 -8.22
N ASP A 37 34.21 -23.92 -7.52
CA ASP A 37 34.19 -22.48 -7.75
C ASP A 37 34.14 -22.22 -9.27
N ALA A 38 32.98 -21.80 -9.77
CA ALA A 38 32.90 -21.18 -11.08
C ALA A 38 33.39 -19.73 -10.90
N PRO A 39 34.43 -19.28 -11.64
CA PRO A 39 34.84 -17.90 -11.58
C PRO A 39 33.68 -17.01 -12.03
N LYS A 40 33.35 -15.98 -11.23
CA LYS A 40 32.70 -14.78 -11.77
C LYS A 40 33.67 -14.22 -12.80
N GLU A 41 33.34 -14.33 -14.09
CA GLU A 41 34.04 -13.59 -15.13
C GLU A 41 33.75 -12.10 -14.90
N GLU A 42 34.81 -11.34 -14.63
CA GLU A 42 34.78 -9.88 -14.80
C GLU A 42 34.66 -9.59 -16.31
N PRO A 43 33.86 -8.58 -16.72
CA PRO A 43 33.72 -8.24 -18.12
C PRO A 43 35.09 -7.86 -18.69
N GLN A 44 35.39 -8.36 -19.89
CA GLN A 44 36.63 -8.03 -20.58
C GLN A 44 36.57 -6.54 -20.97
N SER A 45 37.46 -5.72 -20.41
CA SER A 45 37.61 -4.31 -20.80
C SER A 45 37.95 -4.22 -22.29
N SER A 46 37.00 -3.79 -23.12
CA SER A 46 37.32 -3.36 -24.49
C SER A 46 38.13 -2.07 -24.43
N ASP A 47 39.14 -1.95 -25.31
CA ASP A 47 39.93 -0.72 -25.47
C ASP A 47 39.18 0.33 -26.35
N ASP A 48 37.98 0.03 -26.85
CA ASP A 48 37.17 0.93 -27.69
C ASP A 48 36.03 1.57 -26.89
N PRO A 49 36.01 2.91 -26.73
CA PRO A 49 34.96 3.60 -25.98
C PRO A 49 33.55 3.36 -26.54
N HIS A 50 33.41 3.14 -27.85
CA HIS A 50 32.12 2.89 -28.48
C HIS A 50 31.59 1.47 -28.16
N GLU A 51 32.47 0.47 -28.06
CA GLU A 51 32.06 -0.89 -27.67
C GLU A 51 31.63 -0.94 -26.20
N VAL A 52 32.31 -0.19 -25.32
CA VAL A 52 31.89 -0.02 -23.92
C VAL A 52 30.53 0.70 -23.84
N LEU A 53 30.33 1.75 -24.65
CA LEU A 53 29.06 2.48 -24.67
C LEU A 53 27.91 1.58 -25.15
N ASP A 54 28.11 0.79 -26.19
CA ASP A 54 27.14 -0.19 -26.71
C ASP A 54 26.74 -1.21 -25.62
N GLU A 55 27.70 -1.71 -24.84
CA GLU A 55 27.44 -2.65 -23.74
C GLU A 55 26.62 -1.98 -22.62
N LEU A 56 26.97 -0.75 -22.23
CA LEU A 56 26.30 -0.03 -21.15
C LEU A 56 24.84 0.31 -21.46
N ILE A 57 24.51 0.57 -22.73
CA ILE A 57 23.15 0.95 -23.14
C ILE A 57 22.28 -0.24 -23.57
N ALA A 58 22.85 -1.44 -23.72
CA ALA A 58 22.15 -2.59 -24.30
C ALA A 58 20.82 -2.95 -23.61
N ASP A 59 20.77 -2.73 -22.29
CA ASP A 59 19.60 -3.02 -21.44
C ASP A 59 18.88 -1.76 -20.93
N LEU A 60 19.23 -0.57 -21.45
CA LEU A 60 18.62 0.68 -21.02
C LEU A 60 17.41 1.05 -21.89
N ASP A 61 16.36 1.56 -21.23
CA ASP A 61 15.22 2.14 -21.92
C ASP A 61 15.63 3.45 -22.63
N ALA A 62 15.03 3.70 -23.79
CA ALA A 62 15.21 4.97 -24.49
C ALA A 62 14.66 6.13 -23.64
N PRO A 63 15.26 7.33 -23.72
CA PRO A 63 14.70 8.53 -23.09
C PRO A 63 13.27 8.80 -23.58
N PRO A 64 12.37 9.30 -22.72
CA PRO A 64 10.98 9.53 -23.08
C PRO A 64 10.86 10.61 -24.17
N GLU A 65 10.06 10.35 -25.20
CA GLU A 65 9.78 11.30 -26.28
C GLU A 65 8.53 12.14 -26.01
N ASP A 66 7.66 11.69 -25.09
CA ASP A 66 6.44 12.37 -24.73
C ASP A 66 6.13 12.35 -23.23
N LEU A 67 5.02 13.02 -22.87
CA LEU A 67 4.60 13.15 -21.47
C LEU A 67 4.13 11.81 -20.88
N ALA A 68 3.53 10.92 -21.67
CA ALA A 68 3.07 9.63 -21.14
C ALA A 68 4.26 8.77 -20.75
N GLU A 69 5.27 8.70 -21.61
CA GLU A 69 6.52 7.98 -21.33
C GLU A 69 7.28 8.60 -20.16
N ALA A 70 7.36 9.93 -20.09
CA ALA A 70 8.02 10.64 -18.99
C ALA A 70 7.35 10.40 -17.61
N LEU A 71 6.05 10.06 -17.60
CA LEU A 71 5.32 9.72 -16.38
C LEU A 71 5.53 8.25 -15.93
N GLU A 72 6.00 7.39 -16.83
CA GLU A 72 6.26 5.97 -16.58
C GLU A 72 7.74 5.67 -16.35
N GLN A 73 8.62 6.65 -16.55
CA GLN A 73 10.06 6.49 -16.39
C GLN A 73 10.47 6.12 -14.96
N SER A 74 11.53 5.31 -14.86
CA SER A 74 12.11 4.92 -13.58
C SER A 74 13.15 5.93 -13.09
N ALA A 75 13.37 5.94 -11.77
CA ALA A 75 14.41 6.75 -11.15
C ALA A 75 15.81 6.17 -11.46
N GLY A 76 16.72 7.04 -11.90
CA GLY A 76 18.12 6.70 -12.09
C GLY A 76 18.92 6.68 -10.77
N PRO A 77 20.08 5.99 -10.74
CA PRO A 77 20.95 5.90 -9.54
C PRO A 77 21.46 7.25 -9.01
N LEU A 78 21.51 8.28 -9.86
CA LEU A 78 21.94 9.65 -9.52
C LEU A 78 20.76 10.62 -9.33
N GLN A 79 19.52 10.12 -9.30
CA GLN A 79 18.35 10.97 -9.13
C GLN A 79 18.43 11.81 -7.84
N GLN A 80 18.16 13.12 -7.96
CA GLN A 80 18.14 14.08 -6.84
C GLN A 80 19.45 14.21 -6.05
N LYS A 81 20.52 13.54 -6.49
CA LYS A 81 21.84 13.62 -5.87
C LYS A 81 22.61 14.84 -6.40
N ARG A 82 23.48 15.36 -5.55
CA ARG A 82 24.39 16.46 -5.90
C ARG A 82 25.80 15.94 -5.81
N ILE A 83 26.65 16.27 -6.78
CA ILE A 83 28.03 15.78 -6.83
C ILE A 83 28.84 16.11 -5.57
N ASP A 84 28.63 17.30 -4.98
CA ASP A 84 29.33 17.72 -3.76
C ASP A 84 28.91 16.90 -2.52
N ASP A 85 27.69 16.33 -2.53
CA ASP A 85 27.11 15.61 -1.40
C ASP A 85 27.24 14.08 -1.56
N ASP A 86 27.34 13.59 -2.81
CA ASP A 86 27.27 12.17 -3.18
C ASP A 86 28.45 11.72 -4.09
N GLU A 87 29.65 12.28 -3.90
CA GLU A 87 30.83 12.03 -4.77
C GLU A 87 31.09 10.54 -5.07
N GLU A 88 31.00 9.66 -4.08
CA GLU A 88 31.21 8.21 -4.24
C GLU A 88 30.22 7.59 -5.24
N ALA A 89 28.95 8.00 -5.20
CA ALA A 89 27.94 7.49 -6.12
C ALA A 89 28.18 7.96 -7.55
N PHE A 90 28.61 9.22 -7.73
CA PHE A 90 28.98 9.73 -9.04
C PHE A 90 30.20 9.00 -9.60
N MET A 91 31.22 8.77 -8.78
CA MET A 91 32.43 8.04 -9.18
C MET A 91 32.11 6.59 -9.56
N GLU A 92 31.24 5.91 -8.82
CA GLU A 92 30.83 4.53 -9.12
C GLU A 92 30.08 4.45 -10.45
N VAL A 93 29.08 5.31 -10.64
CA VAL A 93 28.23 5.28 -11.84
C VAL A 93 29.00 5.72 -13.09
N MET A 94 29.88 6.72 -12.97
CA MET A 94 30.63 7.28 -14.10
C MET A 94 31.95 6.56 -14.38
N ALA A 95 32.39 5.64 -13.51
CA ALA A 95 33.67 4.94 -13.64
C ALA A 95 33.95 4.40 -15.06
N PRO A 96 32.99 3.76 -15.75
CA PRO A 96 33.23 3.22 -17.10
C PRO A 96 33.62 4.27 -18.13
N LEU A 97 33.09 5.50 -18.02
CA LEU A 97 33.42 6.59 -18.94
C LEU A 97 34.72 7.33 -18.55
N MET A 98 35.08 7.29 -17.27
CA MET A 98 36.29 7.96 -16.76
C MET A 98 37.60 7.29 -17.20
N GLU A 99 37.52 6.10 -17.80
CA GLU A 99 38.67 5.37 -18.35
C GLU A 99 39.18 5.98 -19.67
N PHE A 100 38.33 6.74 -20.37
CA PHE A 100 38.62 7.28 -21.69
C PHE A 100 38.83 8.80 -21.66
N ASP A 101 39.79 9.28 -22.44
CA ASP A 101 40.00 10.70 -22.68
C ASP A 101 38.99 11.26 -23.68
N ALA A 102 38.67 12.56 -23.58
CA ALA A 102 37.65 13.19 -24.43
C ALA A 102 37.96 13.12 -25.94
N GLU A 103 39.24 13.05 -26.31
CA GLU A 103 39.67 12.93 -27.71
C GLU A 103 39.44 11.55 -28.33
N GLU A 104 39.14 10.53 -27.51
CA GLU A 104 38.88 9.16 -27.97
C GLU A 104 37.44 8.96 -28.48
N TRP A 105 36.54 9.87 -28.13
CA TRP A 105 35.14 9.87 -28.56
C TRP A 105 34.98 10.62 -29.89
N ASP A 106 34.17 10.06 -30.80
CA ASP A 106 33.74 10.79 -31.98
C ASP A 106 32.59 11.80 -31.70
N ASP A 107 32.42 12.75 -32.62
CA ASP A 107 31.39 13.81 -32.55
C ASP A 107 30.20 13.47 -33.48
N SER A 108 29.86 12.18 -33.60
CA SER A 108 28.71 11.74 -34.40
C SER A 108 27.39 11.91 -33.66
N GLU A 109 26.29 12.02 -34.43
CA GLU A 109 24.93 12.07 -33.87
C GLU A 109 24.58 10.78 -33.12
N GLU A 110 25.05 9.63 -33.63
CA GLU A 110 24.87 8.31 -32.99
C GLU A 110 25.51 8.27 -31.60
N THR A 111 26.77 8.67 -31.47
CA THR A 111 27.46 8.72 -30.18
C THR A 111 26.78 9.69 -29.20
N HIS A 112 26.27 10.82 -29.69
CA HIS A 112 25.51 11.73 -28.84
C HIS A 112 24.21 11.13 -28.30
N ASP A 113 23.45 10.42 -29.14
CA ASP A 113 22.19 9.78 -28.73
C ASP A 113 22.44 8.65 -27.72
N GLN A 114 23.52 7.89 -27.90
CA GLN A 114 23.93 6.84 -26.97
C GLN A 114 24.38 7.42 -25.61
N LEU A 115 25.22 8.46 -25.62
CA LEU A 115 25.64 9.16 -24.40
C LEU A 115 24.44 9.82 -23.70
N TRP A 116 23.50 10.37 -24.47
CA TRP A 116 22.26 10.92 -23.92
C TRP A 116 21.42 9.84 -23.24
N THR A 117 21.25 8.68 -23.87
CA THR A 117 20.53 7.54 -23.28
C THR A 117 21.17 7.10 -21.97
N LEU A 118 22.49 6.94 -21.96
CA LEU A 118 23.25 6.54 -20.78
C LEU A 118 23.12 7.58 -19.65
N VAL A 119 23.41 8.86 -19.92
CA VAL A 119 23.34 9.92 -18.91
C VAL A 119 21.92 10.11 -18.41
N HIS A 120 20.92 10.06 -19.30
CA HIS A 120 19.51 10.11 -18.93
C HIS A 120 19.17 8.98 -17.95
N SER A 121 19.58 7.74 -18.22
CA SER A 121 19.33 6.61 -17.31
C SER A 121 19.86 6.84 -15.90
N TRP A 122 20.95 7.60 -15.75
CA TRP A 122 21.54 7.88 -14.46
C TRP A 122 20.78 8.95 -13.68
N VAL A 123 20.31 9.99 -14.35
CA VAL A 123 19.73 11.18 -13.72
C VAL A 123 18.21 11.24 -13.81
N ALA A 124 17.58 10.31 -14.52
CA ALA A 124 16.14 10.23 -14.72
C ALA A 124 15.41 10.33 -13.38
N ALA A 125 14.38 11.17 -13.34
CA ALA A 125 13.62 11.42 -12.14
C ALA A 125 12.24 10.78 -12.21
N ASP A 126 11.87 10.01 -11.18
CA ASP A 126 10.51 9.50 -11.01
C ASP A 126 9.54 10.63 -10.66
N PHE A 127 9.07 11.38 -11.67
CA PHE A 127 8.08 12.42 -11.41
C PHE A 127 6.72 11.78 -11.09
N PRO A 128 6.16 12.03 -9.90
CA PRO A 128 4.78 11.64 -9.65
C PRO A 128 3.88 12.39 -10.64
N GLY A 129 2.93 11.67 -11.25
CA GLY A 129 1.98 12.29 -12.16
C GLY A 129 1.25 13.48 -11.51
N PRO A 130 0.84 14.49 -12.31
CA PRO A 130 0.27 15.72 -11.77
C PRO A 130 -0.94 15.46 -10.86
N ASN A 131 -1.73 14.42 -11.15
CA ASN A 131 -2.83 14.00 -10.28
C ASN A 131 -2.35 13.50 -8.91
N SER A 132 -1.26 12.73 -8.80
CA SER A 132 -0.81 12.24 -7.49
C SER A 132 -0.25 13.37 -6.61
N ILE A 133 0.41 14.37 -7.19
CA ILE A 133 0.85 15.58 -6.47
C ILE A 133 -0.35 16.36 -5.93
N VAL A 134 -1.31 16.63 -6.80
CA VAL A 134 -2.57 17.29 -6.46
C VAL A 134 -3.30 16.57 -5.33
N GLN A 135 -3.31 15.24 -5.35
CA GLN A 135 -3.97 14.41 -4.35
C GLN A 135 -3.23 14.40 -3.02
N GLN A 136 -1.90 14.42 -3.04
CA GLN A 136 -1.09 14.54 -1.83
C GLN A 136 -1.33 15.90 -1.15
N ILE A 137 -1.40 16.96 -1.95
CA ILE A 137 -1.77 18.30 -1.50
C ILE A 137 -3.17 18.25 -0.87
N ARG A 138 -4.18 17.73 -1.59
CA ARG A 138 -5.56 17.54 -1.08
C ARG A 138 -5.59 16.81 0.25
N GLN A 139 -4.92 15.66 0.36
CA GLN A 139 -4.91 14.85 1.58
C GLN A 139 -4.22 15.56 2.75
N SER A 140 -3.16 16.33 2.49
CA SER A 140 -2.45 17.08 3.53
C SER A 140 -3.26 18.26 4.09
N GLN A 141 -4.33 18.66 3.39
CA GLN A 141 -5.10 19.88 3.69
C GLN A 141 -6.56 19.61 4.06
N ILE A 142 -6.96 18.35 4.22
CA ILE A 142 -8.23 17.98 4.83
C ILE A 142 -8.32 18.65 6.23
N GLY A 143 -9.31 19.51 6.43
CA GLY A 143 -9.55 20.25 7.67
C GLY A 143 -8.77 21.56 7.86
N HIS A 144 -8.10 22.10 6.83
CA HIS A 144 -7.40 23.39 6.91
C HIS A 144 -8.28 24.56 6.39
N PRO A 145 -8.51 25.63 7.19
CA PRO A 145 -9.34 26.78 6.79
C PRO A 145 -8.74 27.59 5.62
N ASP A 146 -7.44 27.42 5.37
CA ASP A 146 -6.62 27.90 4.26
C ASP A 146 -7.18 27.65 2.84
N PHE A 147 -8.02 26.61 2.70
CA PHE A 147 -8.25 25.95 1.42
C PHE A 147 -9.45 26.47 0.62
N GLU A 148 -10.31 27.27 1.23
CA GLU A 148 -11.53 27.75 0.58
C GLU A 148 -11.34 29.07 -0.17
N GLU A 149 -10.23 29.80 0.04
CA GLU A 149 -10.20 31.23 -0.30
C GLU A 149 -9.61 31.58 -1.67
N ASP A 150 -8.83 30.70 -2.30
CA ASP A 150 -8.12 31.06 -3.54
C ASP A 150 -8.24 29.93 -4.57
N GLY A 151 -9.43 29.83 -5.18
CA GLY A 151 -9.94 28.82 -6.13
C GLY A 151 -9.06 28.48 -7.35
N THR A 152 -7.81 28.16 -7.09
CA THR A 152 -6.75 27.78 -8.02
C THR A 152 -6.77 26.27 -8.24
N PHE A 153 -7.49 25.55 -7.37
CA PHE A 153 -7.76 24.13 -7.47
C PHE A 153 -9.27 23.90 -7.29
N SER A 154 -10.05 24.05 -8.36
CA SER A 154 -11.41 23.49 -8.37
C SER A 154 -11.28 22.00 -8.66
N PHE A 155 -11.57 21.18 -7.67
CA PHE A 155 -11.71 19.75 -7.87
C PHE A 155 -13.18 19.46 -8.14
N GLU A 156 -13.50 19.03 -9.35
CA GLU A 156 -14.84 18.58 -9.73
C GLU A 156 -15.12 17.15 -9.21
N ASP A 157 -14.35 16.68 -8.23
CA ASP A 157 -14.52 15.35 -7.66
C ASP A 157 -15.49 15.43 -6.48
N GLN A 158 -16.55 14.64 -6.52
CA GLN A 158 -17.41 14.44 -5.34
C GLN A 158 -16.62 13.71 -4.25
N PHE A 159 -16.71 14.19 -3.00
CA PHE A 159 -15.98 13.61 -1.88
C PHE A 159 -16.86 12.61 -1.13
N ASN A 160 -16.53 11.32 -1.20
CA ASN A 160 -17.28 10.26 -0.52
C ASN A 160 -16.45 9.67 0.62
N VAL A 161 -17.05 9.59 1.80
CA VAL A 161 -16.41 9.09 3.01
C VAL A 161 -17.25 7.95 3.55
N GLN A 162 -16.65 6.77 3.69
CA GLN A 162 -17.28 5.65 4.35
C GLN A 162 -16.59 5.38 5.69
N LEU A 163 -17.36 5.56 6.74
CA LEU A 163 -16.99 5.27 8.10
C LEU A 163 -17.22 3.78 8.34
N ILE A 164 -16.22 3.08 8.90
CA ILE A 164 -16.34 1.70 9.32
C ILE A 164 -16.17 1.64 10.84
N LEU A 165 -17.22 1.27 11.55
CA LEU A 165 -17.21 1.13 13.00
C LEU A 165 -17.05 -0.33 13.43
N ASP A 166 -16.05 -0.57 14.27
CA ASP A 166 -15.91 -1.81 15.03
C ASP A 166 -16.99 -1.89 16.11
N ALA A 167 -17.89 -2.87 16.01
CA ALA A 167 -18.86 -3.22 17.05
C ALA A 167 -18.59 -4.60 17.65
N SER A 168 -17.34 -5.07 17.63
CA SER A 168 -16.96 -6.31 18.31
C SER A 168 -17.11 -6.21 19.82
N GLY A 169 -17.27 -7.34 20.52
CA GLY A 169 -17.37 -7.37 21.98
C GLY A 169 -16.19 -6.73 22.72
N SER A 170 -15.02 -6.60 22.06
CA SER A 170 -13.86 -5.90 22.61
C SER A 170 -14.10 -4.40 22.85
N MET A 171 -15.06 -3.80 22.13
CA MET A 171 -15.49 -2.41 22.24
C MET A 171 -16.37 -2.12 23.46
N ALA A 172 -16.82 -3.16 24.17
CA ALA A 172 -17.51 -3.02 25.46
C ALA A 172 -16.55 -2.66 26.62
N GLY A 173 -15.23 -2.78 26.41
CA GLY A 173 -14.24 -2.40 27.42
C GLY A 173 -14.15 -0.88 27.60
N GLU A 174 -13.53 -0.45 28.70
CA GLU A 174 -13.40 0.98 29.03
C GLU A 174 -11.94 1.46 28.91
N ILE A 175 -11.77 2.74 28.55
CA ILE A 175 -10.51 3.50 28.63
C ILE A 175 -10.81 4.74 29.47
N ASP A 176 -10.03 4.98 30.53
CA ASP A 176 -10.20 6.11 31.45
C ASP A 176 -11.65 6.29 31.98
N GLY A 177 -12.39 5.19 32.13
CA GLY A 177 -13.77 5.18 32.63
C GLY A 177 -14.85 5.53 31.59
N THR A 178 -14.49 5.59 30.30
CA THR A 178 -15.42 5.75 29.18
C THR A 178 -15.38 4.49 28.31
N SER A 179 -16.53 4.03 27.82
CA SER A 179 -16.60 2.87 26.92
C SER A 179 -15.81 3.13 25.64
N LYS A 180 -15.09 2.13 25.15
CA LYS A 180 -14.39 2.18 23.85
C LYS A 180 -15.35 2.45 22.70
N MET A 181 -16.57 1.90 22.77
CA MET A 181 -17.64 2.17 21.82
C MET A 181 -18.03 3.66 21.82
N ASP A 182 -18.20 4.26 23.00
CA ASP A 182 -18.55 5.69 23.09
C ASP A 182 -17.42 6.57 22.53
N ILE A 183 -16.17 6.25 22.86
CA ILE A 183 -14.99 6.94 22.31
C ILE A 183 -14.94 6.83 20.77
N ALA A 184 -15.31 5.67 20.22
CA ALA A 184 -15.33 5.45 18.79
C ALA A 184 -16.45 6.25 18.09
N LYS A 185 -17.65 6.30 18.69
CA LYS A 185 -18.78 7.13 18.21
C LYS A 185 -18.40 8.61 18.23
N ASP A 186 -17.83 9.10 19.34
CA ASP A 186 -17.37 10.48 19.47
C ASP A 186 -16.27 10.83 18.44
N SER A 187 -15.35 9.89 18.18
CA SER A 187 -14.27 10.09 17.21
C SER A 187 -14.80 10.14 15.77
N ILE A 188 -15.83 9.37 15.46
CA ILE A 188 -16.53 9.42 14.17
C ILE A 188 -17.19 10.78 13.99
N LEU A 189 -17.98 11.23 14.97
CA LEU A 189 -18.66 12.53 14.91
C LEU A 189 -17.65 13.68 14.75
N ALA A 190 -16.58 13.67 15.54
CA ALA A 190 -15.53 14.68 15.45
C ALA A 190 -14.77 14.64 14.11
N PHE A 191 -14.70 13.50 13.44
CA PHE A 191 -14.10 13.40 12.10
C PHE A 191 -15.04 13.95 11.03
N ILE A 192 -16.34 13.63 11.11
CA ILE A 192 -17.34 14.18 10.19
C ILE A 192 -17.35 15.71 10.22
N ASP A 193 -17.24 16.31 11.42
CA ASP A 193 -17.14 17.77 11.61
C ASP A 193 -15.97 18.43 10.87
N THR A 194 -14.96 17.66 10.44
CA THR A 194 -13.80 18.16 9.68
C THR A 194 -13.94 18.02 8.17
N LEU A 195 -15.01 17.36 7.70
CA LEU A 195 -15.26 17.13 6.28
C LEU A 195 -15.79 18.40 5.61
N PRO A 196 -15.56 18.56 4.29
CA PRO A 196 -16.20 19.60 3.49
C PRO A 196 -17.73 19.54 3.55
N GLU A 197 -18.41 20.69 3.39
CA GLU A 197 -19.89 20.77 3.47
C GLU A 197 -20.61 19.90 2.43
N ASP A 198 -19.98 19.61 1.29
CA ASP A 198 -20.55 18.82 0.18
C ASP A 198 -20.19 17.32 0.22
N ALA A 199 -19.46 16.89 1.25
CA ALA A 199 -19.06 15.49 1.41
C ALA A 199 -20.27 14.55 1.56
N GLN A 200 -20.23 13.43 0.85
CA GLN A 200 -21.15 12.31 1.06
C GLN A 200 -20.55 11.38 2.13
N VAL A 201 -21.38 10.95 3.08
CA VAL A 201 -20.97 10.11 4.20
C VAL A 201 -21.77 8.82 4.16
N GLY A 202 -21.11 7.69 4.36
CA GLY A 202 -21.71 6.37 4.60
C GLY A 202 -21.22 5.79 5.93
N LEU A 203 -22.05 4.98 6.60
CA LEU A 203 -21.65 4.26 7.83
C LEU A 203 -21.84 2.76 7.64
N ARG A 204 -20.73 2.04 7.69
CA ARG A 204 -20.67 0.59 7.72
C ARG A 204 -20.27 0.11 9.10
N VAL A 205 -20.86 -1.00 9.54
CA VAL A 205 -20.58 -1.61 10.83
C VAL A 205 -20.26 -3.07 10.64
N TYR A 206 -19.32 -3.57 11.43
CA TYR A 206 -19.08 -4.99 11.58
C TYR A 206 -19.09 -5.40 13.04
N GLY A 207 -19.28 -6.70 13.30
CA GLY A 207 -19.23 -7.24 14.65
C GLY A 207 -20.48 -6.91 15.48
N HIS A 208 -21.48 -6.23 14.93
CA HIS A 208 -22.78 -6.01 15.57
C HIS A 208 -23.68 -7.25 15.55
N GLU A 209 -23.41 -8.18 14.63
CA GLU A 209 -24.13 -9.45 14.50
C GLU A 209 -23.36 -10.64 15.11
N GLY A 210 -24.12 -11.63 15.56
CA GLY A 210 -23.60 -12.82 16.24
C GLY A 210 -23.41 -12.59 17.74
N ASP A 211 -22.38 -13.22 18.31
CA ASP A 211 -22.00 -13.05 19.71
C ASP A 211 -20.52 -13.43 19.93
N ASN A 212 -20.03 -13.25 21.16
CA ASN A 212 -18.65 -13.57 21.54
C ASN A 212 -18.37 -15.08 21.76
N THR A 213 -19.27 -15.97 21.36
CA THR A 213 -19.04 -17.42 21.42
C THR A 213 -18.37 -17.93 20.14
N SER A 214 -17.86 -19.16 20.17
CA SER A 214 -17.30 -19.80 18.98
C SER A 214 -18.36 -20.13 17.93
N GLU A 215 -19.63 -20.34 18.33
CA GLU A 215 -20.72 -20.51 17.38
C GLU A 215 -21.13 -19.19 16.72
N GLY A 216 -21.14 -18.08 17.49
CA GLY A 216 -21.42 -16.74 16.96
C GLY A 216 -20.35 -16.20 16.03
N GLN A 217 -19.12 -16.73 16.10
CA GLN A 217 -18.00 -16.31 15.25
C GLN A 217 -18.29 -16.48 13.75
N GLU A 218 -18.95 -17.56 13.33
CA GLU A 218 -19.26 -17.78 11.90
C GLU A 218 -20.20 -16.70 11.35
N VAL A 219 -21.17 -16.26 12.17
CA VAL A 219 -22.09 -15.17 11.83
C VAL A 219 -21.35 -13.85 11.77
N SER A 220 -20.57 -13.52 12.81
CA SER A 220 -19.79 -12.28 12.82
C SER A 220 -18.78 -12.22 11.67
N CYS A 221 -18.13 -13.33 11.29
CA CYS A 221 -17.17 -13.39 10.20
C CYS A 221 -17.74 -13.05 8.82
N GLN A 222 -19.07 -13.18 8.66
CA GLN A 222 -19.80 -12.90 7.41
C GLN A 222 -20.63 -11.61 7.51
N SER A 223 -20.57 -10.91 8.63
CA SER A 223 -21.35 -9.70 8.87
C SER A 223 -20.52 -8.45 8.66
N SER A 224 -21.01 -7.61 7.76
CA SER A 224 -20.61 -6.23 7.57
C SER A 224 -21.78 -5.58 6.86
N GLU A 225 -22.32 -4.49 7.42
CA GLU A 225 -23.56 -3.89 6.92
C GLU A 225 -23.39 -2.38 6.73
N LEU A 226 -23.82 -1.87 5.58
CA LEU A 226 -23.99 -0.44 5.34
C LEU A 226 -25.33 -0.04 5.95
N ILE A 227 -25.28 0.64 7.10
CA ILE A 227 -26.47 0.99 7.88
C ILE A 227 -26.87 2.46 7.71
N TYR A 228 -25.99 3.27 7.13
CA TYR A 228 -26.26 4.60 6.60
C TYR A 228 -25.66 4.66 5.20
N ASP A 229 -26.50 4.78 4.18
CA ASP A 229 -26.07 4.82 2.78
C ASP A 229 -25.13 6.01 2.53
N ILE A 230 -24.30 5.93 1.50
CA ILE A 230 -23.43 7.06 1.10
C ILE A 230 -24.33 8.17 0.55
N GLN A 231 -24.52 9.22 1.35
CA GLN A 231 -25.41 10.34 1.05
C GLN A 231 -24.93 11.63 1.73
N GLU A 232 -25.56 12.77 1.44
CA GLU A 232 -25.27 14.04 2.10
C GLU A 232 -25.38 13.87 3.62
N TYR A 233 -24.46 14.50 4.35
CA TYR A 233 -24.38 14.34 5.80
C TYR A 233 -25.62 14.89 6.51
N ASP A 234 -26.31 14.03 7.25
CA ASP A 234 -27.35 14.41 8.22
C ASP A 234 -26.89 14.03 9.64
N GLU A 235 -26.57 15.05 10.44
CA GLU A 235 -26.10 14.89 11.82
C GLU A 235 -27.11 14.13 12.69
N GLY A 236 -28.40 14.38 12.50
CA GLY A 236 -29.45 13.75 13.29
C GLY A 236 -29.58 12.27 12.98
N GLU A 237 -29.66 11.94 11.70
CA GLU A 237 -29.82 10.56 11.24
C GLU A 237 -28.61 9.69 11.59
N ILE A 238 -27.38 10.17 11.35
CA ILE A 238 -26.20 9.37 11.69
C ILE A 238 -26.05 9.18 13.21
N SER A 239 -26.41 10.20 14.00
CA SER A 239 -26.33 10.11 15.46
C SER A 239 -27.32 9.09 16.01
N ASP A 240 -28.54 9.06 15.46
CA ASP A 240 -29.55 8.08 15.83
C ASP A 240 -29.08 6.66 15.49
N VAL A 241 -28.56 6.45 14.27
CA VAL A 241 -28.00 5.15 13.84
C VAL A 241 -26.83 4.73 14.73
N LEU A 242 -25.90 5.64 15.04
CA LEU A 242 -24.76 5.35 15.91
C LEU A 242 -25.23 4.93 17.31
N ASN A 243 -26.24 5.58 17.87
CA ASN A 243 -26.73 5.30 19.22
C ASN A 243 -27.27 3.87 19.38
N ASP A 244 -27.86 3.30 18.33
CA ASP A 244 -28.47 1.96 18.37
C ASP A 244 -27.44 0.80 18.29
N ILE A 245 -26.17 1.10 18.02
CA ILE A 245 -25.13 0.08 17.85
C ILE A 245 -24.56 -0.38 19.20
N GLU A 246 -24.58 -1.69 19.42
CA GLU A 246 -24.03 -2.38 20.59
C GLU A 246 -22.79 -3.25 20.25
N PRO A 247 -21.81 -3.36 21.17
CA PRO A 247 -20.60 -4.15 20.95
C PRO A 247 -20.78 -5.65 21.31
N THR A 248 -21.00 -6.54 20.33
CA THR A 248 -21.50 -7.91 20.61
C THR A 248 -20.67 -9.06 20.01
N GLY A 249 -20.11 -8.91 18.81
CA GLY A 249 -19.56 -10.00 18.00
C GLY A 249 -18.05 -9.96 17.78
N TRP A 250 -17.60 -10.58 16.68
CA TRP A 250 -16.18 -10.67 16.30
C TRP A 250 -15.78 -9.64 15.23
N THR A 251 -14.48 -9.58 14.90
CA THR A 251 -13.82 -8.49 14.15
C THR A 251 -13.48 -8.87 12.69
N PRO A 252 -14.43 -8.95 11.75
CA PRO A 252 -14.16 -9.29 10.34
C PRO A 252 -13.64 -8.10 9.52
N ILE A 253 -12.58 -7.43 9.97
CA ILE A 253 -12.07 -6.19 9.36
C ILE A 253 -11.82 -6.36 7.85
N SER A 254 -11.15 -7.44 7.45
CA SER A 254 -10.85 -7.69 6.03
C SER A 254 -12.11 -7.80 5.17
N TYR A 255 -13.17 -8.41 5.69
CA TYR A 255 -14.45 -8.50 5.00
C TYR A 255 -15.13 -7.14 4.92
N SER A 256 -15.11 -6.36 6.01
CA SER A 256 -15.68 -5.02 6.02
C SER A 256 -15.03 -4.06 5.02
N LEU A 257 -13.71 -4.15 4.84
CA LEU A 257 -12.97 -3.36 3.86
C LEU A 257 -13.28 -3.78 2.42
N GLN A 258 -13.49 -5.08 2.16
CA GLN A 258 -13.91 -5.58 0.86
C GLN A 258 -15.35 -5.20 0.51
N GLU A 259 -16.25 -5.16 1.50
CA GLU A 259 -17.62 -4.66 1.29
C GLU A 259 -17.63 -3.14 1.06
N ALA A 260 -16.82 -2.39 1.83
CA ALA A 260 -16.63 -0.95 1.59
C ALA A 260 -16.13 -0.67 0.17
N GLU A 261 -15.19 -1.47 -0.34
CA GLU A 261 -14.76 -1.37 -1.73
C GLU A 261 -15.89 -1.59 -2.74
N ARG A 262 -16.82 -2.51 -2.44
CA ARG A 262 -18.00 -2.76 -3.29
C ARG A 262 -18.98 -1.59 -3.24
N ASP A 263 -19.18 -0.97 -2.09
CA ASP A 263 -20.08 0.19 -1.95
C ASP A 263 -19.60 1.36 -2.82
N PHE A 264 -18.28 1.55 -2.92
CA PHE A 264 -17.69 2.57 -3.79
C PHE A 264 -17.70 2.21 -5.28
N MET A 265 -18.10 1.00 -5.70
CA MET A 265 -18.18 0.66 -7.12
C MET A 265 -19.20 1.51 -7.88
N GLU A 266 -20.19 2.08 -7.19
CA GLU A 266 -21.18 2.99 -7.76
C GLU A 266 -20.62 4.41 -8.01
N TYR A 267 -19.45 4.72 -7.45
CA TYR A 267 -18.79 6.03 -7.48
C TYR A 267 -17.43 5.93 -8.19
N PRO A 268 -17.35 6.17 -9.50
CA PRO A 268 -16.10 6.00 -10.25
C PRO A 268 -15.05 7.05 -9.83
N GLY A 269 -13.85 6.59 -9.47
CA GLY A 269 -12.76 7.43 -8.96
C GLY A 269 -12.10 8.40 -9.95
N GLU A 270 -12.66 8.55 -11.16
CA GLU A 270 -12.35 9.61 -12.13
C GLU A 270 -13.08 10.93 -11.79
N GLU A 271 -14.23 10.83 -11.10
CA GLU A 271 -15.08 11.95 -10.68
C GLU A 271 -15.34 11.95 -9.17
N ASN A 272 -14.72 11.03 -8.43
CA ASN A 272 -14.96 10.82 -7.02
C ASN A 272 -13.66 10.62 -6.24
N THR A 273 -13.65 11.11 -5.00
CA THR A 273 -12.62 10.78 -4.01
C THR A 273 -13.24 9.97 -2.90
N ASP A 274 -12.92 8.69 -2.87
CA ASP A 274 -13.44 7.75 -1.88
C ASP A 274 -12.43 7.55 -0.75
N ILE A 275 -12.89 7.75 0.50
CA ILE A 275 -12.08 7.59 1.71
C ILE A 275 -12.77 6.62 2.66
N ILE A 276 -12.01 5.66 3.17
CA ILE A 276 -12.44 4.82 4.29
C ILE A 276 -11.87 5.39 5.60
N TYR A 277 -12.71 5.60 6.61
CA TYR A 277 -12.31 5.88 7.98
C TYR A 277 -12.65 4.68 8.86
N LEU A 278 -11.63 3.93 9.29
CA LEU A 278 -11.80 2.75 10.12
C LEU A 278 -11.63 3.11 11.61
N SER A 279 -12.70 3.00 12.39
CA SER A 279 -12.71 3.23 13.84
C SER A 279 -12.55 1.92 14.61
N VAL A 280 -11.36 1.72 15.20
CA VAL A 280 -10.99 0.55 16.02
C VAL A 280 -10.41 0.98 17.36
N THR A 281 -10.40 0.08 18.35
CA THR A 281 -9.83 0.39 19.67
C THR A 281 -8.35 0.77 19.57
N GLU A 282 -8.03 1.99 20.02
CA GLU A 282 -6.68 2.53 20.22
C GLU A 282 -5.89 3.04 19.02
N LEU A 283 -6.54 3.33 17.90
CA LEU A 283 -5.87 4.07 16.84
C LEU A 283 -6.70 5.29 16.47
N LYS A 284 -6.29 6.46 16.98
CA LYS A 284 -6.43 7.72 16.24
C LYS A 284 -5.56 7.65 14.97
N ARG A 285 -5.76 6.66 14.12
CA ARG A 285 -5.11 6.54 12.82
C ARG A 285 -6.21 6.49 11.80
N VAL A 286 -6.39 7.61 11.11
CA VAL A 286 -7.09 7.65 9.84
C VAL A 286 -6.27 6.80 8.87
N MET A 287 -6.82 5.66 8.45
CA MET A 287 -6.27 4.89 7.34
C MET A 287 -7.04 5.26 6.09
N ALA A 288 -6.67 6.38 5.46
CA ALA A 288 -7.26 6.78 4.19
C ALA A 288 -6.74 5.86 3.08
N ILE A 289 -7.54 4.87 2.71
CA ILE A 289 -7.28 3.99 1.57
C ILE A 289 -8.01 4.56 0.36
N ARG A 290 -7.27 5.07 -0.62
CA ARG A 290 -7.85 5.37 -1.94
C ARG A 290 -8.03 4.04 -2.68
N LEU A 291 -9.27 3.72 -3.02
CA LEU A 291 -9.55 2.60 -3.91
C LEU A 291 -9.23 3.03 -5.34
N ARG A 292 -8.23 2.38 -5.94
CA ARG A 292 -7.91 2.56 -7.35
C ARG A 292 -8.82 1.60 -8.12
N GLN A 293 -9.98 2.07 -8.57
CA GLN A 293 -10.78 1.27 -9.51
C GLN A 293 -9.95 1.06 -10.78
N GLN A 294 -9.43 -0.16 -10.97
CA GLN A 294 -8.81 -0.52 -12.23
C GLN A 294 -9.93 -0.63 -13.27
N ASN A 295 -9.96 0.31 -14.20
CA ASN A 295 -10.85 0.24 -15.35
C ASN A 295 -10.43 -0.97 -16.19
N SER A 296 -11.05 -2.14 -15.93
CA SER A 296 -10.89 -3.34 -16.75
C SER A 296 -11.68 -3.15 -18.04
N SER A 297 -11.12 -2.37 -18.95
CA SER A 297 -11.56 -2.34 -20.33
C SER A 297 -10.36 -2.26 -21.27
N VAL A 298 -10.35 -3.25 -22.16
CA VAL A 298 -9.58 -3.35 -23.42
C VAL A 298 -8.17 -3.98 -23.33
N HIS A 299 -8.13 -5.30 -23.16
CA HIS A 299 -7.34 -6.17 -24.05
C HIS A 299 -8.07 -7.51 -24.26
N ARG A 300 -9.06 -7.48 -25.16
CA ARG A 300 -9.37 -8.61 -26.03
C ARG A 300 -9.10 -8.15 -27.46
N MET A 301 -7.92 -8.49 -27.97
CA MET A 301 -7.69 -8.90 -29.35
C MET A 301 -6.66 -10.01 -29.36
#